data_AF-A0A4R8M6M8-F1
#
_entry.id   AF-A0A4R8M6M8-F1
#
_cell.length_a   1.000
_cell.length_b   1.000
_cell.length_c   1.000
_cell.angle_alpha   90.00
_cell.angle_beta   90.00
_cell.angle_gamma   90.00
#
_symmetry.space_group_name_H-M   'P 1'
#
loop_
_entity.id
_entity.type
_entity.pdbx_description
1 polymer ?
#
loop_
_entity_poly.entity_id
_entity_poly.type
_entity_poly.pdbx_seq_one_letter_code
_entity_poly.pdbx_strand_id
1 'polypeptide(L)'
;MDEKGIIVCAEEIDEGLELQLWSRGKTPRLVIVNRAKNTKKMSPLSWLEGEERKLSLKGAGGKPVHYPMEVLEEPVRRMLYRFAQDPVFKGLLWHSVLFLSDLFHAPRSVFDKGEMALLPEGKRRCLWLADFTDGGGKGFFRPFFPLSEAEMAVFGGEPSIPIPGGKSVADLKKTGITRKLASVCPERWYETPRTAAAAVLLGFSLDCEESGDFSSFLWKAADGGVVSKEALAAAPADPSISRFAAKMTGYVRHWAALDSISVETVLDSYDAMKERGFARKRRMQFPVGALGNVEYTVTLYSDGKGAMAVGCVPGQATDRHRGERVFTLPEEVYGQALRDDSFGGAEDDFFTLSALLQAKLYEGWHRRIRRFTDVFLSPGG
;
A
#
# COMPACT_ATOMS: atom_id res chain seq x y z
N MET A 1 17.72 -26.91 -20.39
CA MET A 1 18.20 -25.53 -20.60
C MET A 1 18.37 -24.93 -19.21
N ASP A 2 19.62 -24.72 -18.77
CA ASP A 2 19.96 -24.46 -17.35
C ASP A 2 19.28 -23.20 -16.79
N GLU A 3 18.48 -23.37 -15.74
CA GLU A 3 17.72 -22.34 -15.00
C GLU A 3 18.58 -21.55 -13.97
N LYS A 4 19.87 -21.32 -14.23
CA LYS A 4 20.69 -20.53 -13.30
C LYS A 4 20.44 -19.04 -13.55
N GLY A 5 19.84 -18.33 -12.60
CA GLY A 5 19.76 -16.86 -12.65
C GLY A 5 21.10 -16.19 -12.41
N ILE A 6 21.18 -14.89 -12.67
CA ILE A 6 22.44 -14.14 -12.67
C ILE A 6 22.51 -13.19 -11.48
N ILE A 7 23.73 -12.97 -10.98
CA ILE A 7 24.01 -11.86 -10.06
C ILE A 7 24.11 -10.60 -10.90
N VAL A 8 23.21 -9.66 -10.66
CA VAL A 8 23.11 -8.39 -11.40
C VAL A 8 24.06 -7.36 -10.81
N CYS A 9 24.20 -7.34 -9.49
CA CYS A 9 25.12 -6.47 -8.76
C CYS A 9 25.46 -7.08 -7.40
N ALA A 10 26.56 -6.61 -6.81
CA ALA A 10 27.05 -7.01 -5.51
C ALA A 10 27.64 -5.80 -4.76
N GLU A 11 27.60 -5.85 -3.44
CA GLU A 11 28.20 -4.90 -2.51
C GLU A 11 28.87 -5.66 -1.38
N GLU A 12 30.18 -5.47 -1.22
CA GLU A 12 30.91 -5.96 -0.05
C GLU A 12 30.68 -5.00 1.12
N ILE A 13 30.17 -5.52 2.24
CA ILE A 13 29.93 -4.71 3.45
C ILE A 13 31.17 -4.71 4.32
N ASP A 14 31.74 -5.89 4.55
CA ASP A 14 33.00 -6.10 5.25
C ASP A 14 33.63 -7.45 4.85
N GLU A 15 34.70 -7.85 5.53
CA GLU A 15 35.38 -9.13 5.29
C GLU A 15 34.48 -10.36 5.53
N GLY A 16 33.40 -10.23 6.31
CA GLY A 16 32.48 -11.30 6.70
C GLY A 16 31.19 -11.36 5.87
N LEU A 17 30.76 -10.26 5.26
CA LEU A 17 29.47 -10.11 4.60
C LEU A 17 29.58 -9.41 3.24
N GLU A 18 28.99 -10.07 2.24
CA GLU A 18 28.67 -9.48 0.94
C GLU A 18 27.18 -9.66 0.65
N LEU A 19 26.56 -8.62 0.10
CA LEU A 19 25.22 -8.70 -0.43
C LEU A 19 25.26 -8.74 -1.95
N GLN A 20 24.41 -9.56 -2.54
CA GLN A 20 24.26 -9.66 -3.98
C GLN A 20 22.78 -9.55 -4.35
N LEU A 21 22.48 -9.00 -5.52
CA LEU A 21 21.15 -9.02 -6.10
C LEU A 21 21.09 -10.05 -7.22
N TRP A 22 20.21 -11.04 -7.06
CA TRP A 22 19.99 -12.10 -8.03
C TRP A 22 18.69 -11.85 -8.80
N SER A 23 18.73 -11.90 -10.14
CA SER A 23 17.54 -11.85 -10.99
C SER A 23 17.79 -12.58 -12.33
N ARG A 24 16.72 -12.92 -13.04
CA ARG A 24 16.73 -13.45 -14.41
C ARG A 24 15.38 -13.23 -15.08
N GLY A 25 14.98 -11.97 -15.25
CA GLY A 25 13.63 -11.64 -15.75
C GLY A 25 12.53 -12.13 -14.80
N LYS A 26 12.84 -12.17 -13.50
CA LYS A 26 11.94 -12.56 -12.40
C LYS A 26 12.13 -11.58 -11.25
N THR A 27 11.22 -11.65 -10.29
CA THR A 27 11.33 -10.93 -9.00
C THR A 27 12.74 -11.04 -8.43
N PRO A 28 13.46 -9.93 -8.22
CA PRO A 28 14.81 -9.96 -7.71
C PRO A 28 14.84 -10.50 -6.27
N ARG A 29 15.96 -11.14 -5.92
CA ARG A 29 16.20 -11.72 -4.60
C ARG A 29 17.50 -11.19 -4.02
N LEU A 30 17.49 -10.94 -2.71
CA LEU A 30 18.70 -10.62 -1.96
C LEU A 30 19.45 -11.92 -1.67
N VAL A 31 20.70 -11.99 -2.07
CA VAL A 31 21.60 -13.10 -1.73
C VAL A 31 22.60 -12.60 -0.69
N ILE A 32 22.51 -13.19 0.50
CA ILE A 32 23.34 -12.88 1.65
C ILE A 32 24.50 -13.87 1.65
N VAL A 33 25.71 -13.38 1.38
CA VAL A 33 26.93 -14.18 1.32
C VAL A 33 27.73 -13.99 2.60
N ASN A 34 27.82 -15.06 3.39
CA ASN A 34 28.73 -15.13 4.53
C ASN A 34 30.11 -15.56 4.00
N ARG A 35 31.01 -14.59 3.87
CA ARG A 35 32.36 -14.77 3.34
C ARG A 35 33.24 -15.59 4.28
N ALA A 36 33.03 -15.47 5.60
CA ALA A 36 33.79 -16.23 6.61
C ALA A 36 33.50 -17.75 6.60
N LYS A 37 32.32 -18.16 6.12
CA LYS A 37 31.92 -19.58 6.04
C LYS A 37 31.71 -20.08 4.61
N ASN A 38 31.88 -19.22 3.62
CA ASN A 38 31.57 -19.49 2.21
C ASN A 38 30.16 -20.08 2.01
N THR A 39 29.18 -19.53 2.76
CA THR A 39 27.77 -19.95 2.66
C THR A 39 26.92 -18.81 2.12
N LYS A 40 25.92 -19.14 1.32
CA LYS A 40 24.97 -18.16 0.76
C LYS A 40 23.54 -18.50 1.14
N LYS A 41 22.74 -17.47 1.43
CA LYS A 41 21.29 -17.60 1.65
C LYS A 41 20.56 -16.63 0.73
N MET A 42 19.62 -17.15 -0.05
CA MET A 42 18.71 -16.32 -0.84
C MET A 42 17.51 -15.92 0.02
N SER A 43 17.06 -14.68 -0.09
CA SER A 43 15.93 -14.13 0.66
C SER A 43 15.15 -13.13 -0.21
N PRO A 44 13.83 -13.00 -0.01
CA PRO A 44 13.06 -11.93 -0.65
C PRO A 44 13.53 -10.55 -0.14
N LEU A 45 13.37 -9.51 -0.97
CA LEU A 45 13.66 -8.13 -0.52
C LEU A 45 12.70 -7.67 0.58
N SER A 46 11.49 -8.25 0.67
CA SER A 46 10.57 -8.02 1.80
C SER A 46 11.16 -8.36 3.16
N TRP A 47 12.25 -9.14 3.22
CA TRP A 47 12.96 -9.37 4.48
C TRP A 47 13.49 -8.07 5.11
N LEU A 48 13.82 -7.07 4.28
CA LEU A 48 14.35 -5.76 4.68
C LEU A 48 13.30 -4.82 5.28
N GLU A 49 12.01 -5.17 5.23
CA GLU A 49 10.93 -4.31 5.71
C GLU A 49 10.85 -4.21 7.24
N GLY A 50 11.37 -5.21 7.95
CA GLY A 50 11.31 -5.24 9.40
C GLY A 50 12.38 -4.36 10.03
N GLU A 51 12.00 -3.20 10.57
CA GLU A 51 12.92 -2.22 11.18
C GLU A 51 13.71 -2.82 12.36
N GLU A 52 13.08 -3.68 13.17
CA GLU A 52 13.75 -4.35 14.30
C GLU A 52 14.58 -5.58 13.88
N ARG A 53 14.61 -5.92 12.58
CA ARG A 53 15.35 -7.11 12.13
C ARG A 53 16.84 -6.82 12.10
N LYS A 54 17.60 -7.78 12.63
CA LYS A 54 19.05 -7.84 12.50
C LYS A 54 19.45 -9.11 11.76
N LEU A 55 20.39 -8.98 10.83
CA LEU A 55 21.01 -10.14 10.20
C LEU A 55 22.01 -10.75 11.17
N SER A 56 21.89 -12.05 11.44
CA SER A 56 22.82 -12.77 12.32
C SER A 56 23.56 -13.83 11.51
N LEU A 57 24.88 -13.71 11.43
CA LEU A 57 25.76 -14.63 10.69
C LEU A 57 26.77 -15.29 11.63
N LYS A 58 27.26 -16.47 11.28
CA LYS A 58 28.37 -17.11 12.00
C LYS A 58 29.71 -16.57 11.47
N GLY A 59 30.49 -15.90 12.32
CA GLY A 59 31.81 -15.36 11.97
C GLY A 59 32.95 -16.38 12.02
N ALA A 60 34.18 -15.90 11.80
CA ALA A 60 35.41 -16.68 12.01
C ALA A 60 35.52 -17.08 13.49
N GLY A 61 35.59 -18.38 13.78
CA GLY A 61 35.50 -18.90 15.15
C GLY A 61 34.09 -19.25 15.65
N GLY A 62 33.05 -19.12 14.82
CA GLY A 62 31.70 -19.61 15.13
C GLY A 62 30.85 -18.71 16.03
N LYS A 63 31.39 -17.58 16.50
CA LYS A 63 30.64 -16.54 17.22
C LYS A 63 29.64 -15.84 16.28
N PRO A 64 28.43 -15.51 16.75
CA PRO A 64 27.48 -14.75 15.95
C PRO A 64 27.97 -13.30 15.77
N VAL A 65 27.88 -12.81 14.53
CA VAL A 65 28.05 -11.41 14.14
C VAL A 65 26.68 -10.88 13.76
N HIS A 66 26.33 -9.68 14.26
CA HIS A 66 25.03 -9.06 14.04
C HIS A 66 25.18 -7.81 13.18
N TYR A 67 24.43 -7.73 12.09
CA TYR A 67 24.33 -6.55 11.24
C TYR A 67 22.95 -5.95 11.43
N PRO A 68 22.85 -4.73 11.98
CA PRO A 68 21.58 -4.04 12.11
C PRO A 68 21.14 -3.50 10.73
N MET A 69 19.85 -3.18 10.56
CA MET A 69 19.29 -2.85 9.25
C MET A 69 19.94 -1.60 8.63
N GLU A 70 20.33 -0.63 9.46
CA GLU A 70 20.94 0.63 9.05
C GLU A 70 22.26 0.41 8.29
N VAL A 71 23.00 -0.66 8.62
CA VAL A 71 24.25 -1.04 7.92
C VAL A 71 23.95 -1.67 6.55
N LEU A 72 22.78 -2.30 6.40
CA LEU A 72 22.40 -2.99 5.16
C LEU A 72 21.68 -2.06 4.17
N GLU A 73 21.02 -1.01 4.66
CA GLU A 73 20.14 -0.14 3.86
C GLU A 73 20.89 0.50 2.68
N GLU A 74 22.00 1.18 2.96
CA GLU A 74 22.74 1.94 1.96
C GLU A 74 23.43 1.06 0.89
N PRO A 75 24.07 -0.08 1.23
CA PRO A 75 24.49 -1.06 0.23
C PRO A 75 23.34 -1.57 -0.65
N VAL A 76 22.17 -1.88 -0.07
CA VAL A 76 21.01 -2.33 -0.86
C VAL A 76 20.52 -1.22 -1.79
N ARG A 77 20.44 0.02 -1.31
CA ARG A 77 20.09 1.21 -2.09
C ARG A 77 20.97 1.35 -3.33
N ARG A 78 22.29 1.21 -3.20
CA ARG A 78 23.22 1.24 -4.35
C ARG A 78 22.98 0.09 -5.33
N MET A 79 22.75 -1.13 -4.84
CA MET A 79 22.42 -2.27 -5.69
C MET A 79 21.12 -2.04 -6.48
N LEU A 80 20.07 -1.55 -5.82
CA LEU A 80 18.78 -1.25 -6.44
C LEU A 80 18.90 -0.12 -7.46
N TYR A 81 19.70 0.91 -7.20
CA TYR A 81 19.95 1.96 -8.19
C TYR A 81 20.57 1.41 -9.49
N ARG A 82 21.56 0.50 -9.37
CA ARG A 82 22.17 -0.17 -10.54
C ARG A 82 21.16 -1.08 -11.25
N PHE A 83 20.41 -1.87 -10.50
CA PHE A 83 19.38 -2.76 -11.04
C PHE A 83 18.30 -1.98 -11.79
N ALA A 84 17.86 -0.84 -11.26
CA ALA A 84 16.86 0.01 -11.88
C ALA A 84 17.31 0.64 -13.20
N GLN A 85 18.58 0.50 -13.60
CA GLN A 85 19.05 0.91 -14.92
C GLN A 85 18.67 -0.08 -16.04
N ASP A 86 18.26 -1.30 -15.70
CA ASP A 86 17.79 -2.32 -16.64
C ASP A 86 16.57 -1.80 -17.44
N PRO A 87 16.65 -1.72 -18.79
CA PRO A 87 15.53 -1.30 -19.63
C PRO A 87 14.26 -2.13 -19.44
N VAL A 88 14.40 -3.43 -19.18
CA VAL A 88 13.26 -4.33 -18.93
C VAL A 88 12.54 -3.93 -17.65
N PHE A 89 13.30 -3.67 -16.58
CA PHE A 89 12.75 -3.19 -15.32
C PHE A 89 12.09 -1.82 -15.48
N LYS A 90 12.72 -0.87 -16.20
CA LYS A 90 12.14 0.45 -16.47
C LYS A 90 10.80 0.35 -17.22
N GLY A 91 10.74 -0.51 -18.24
CA GLY A 91 9.51 -0.79 -18.98
C GLY A 91 8.43 -1.39 -18.08
N LEU A 92 8.79 -2.42 -17.30
CA LEU A 92 7.88 -3.07 -16.36
C LEU A 92 7.34 -2.08 -15.33
N LEU A 93 8.21 -1.24 -14.76
CA LEU A 93 7.83 -0.22 -13.81
C LEU A 93 6.80 0.71 -14.41
N TRP A 94 7.09 1.32 -15.57
CA TRP A 94 6.17 2.23 -16.26
C TRP A 94 4.80 1.60 -16.49
N HIS A 95 4.76 0.39 -17.06
CA HIS A 95 3.49 -0.29 -17.35
C HIS A 95 2.76 -0.74 -16.09
N SER A 96 3.48 -1.12 -15.03
CA SER A 96 2.91 -1.48 -13.73
C SER A 96 2.31 -0.27 -13.01
N VAL A 97 2.93 0.92 -13.12
CA VAL A 97 2.33 2.17 -12.61
C VAL A 97 0.99 2.44 -13.29
N LEU A 98 0.95 2.33 -14.62
CA LEU A 98 -0.29 2.53 -15.38
C LEU A 98 -1.37 1.52 -15.01
N PHE A 99 -1.00 0.24 -14.89
CA PHE A 99 -1.89 -0.85 -14.48
C PHE A 99 -2.48 -0.61 -13.08
N LEU A 100 -1.64 -0.33 -12.08
CA LEU A 100 -2.10 -0.04 -10.72
C LEU A 100 -2.96 1.22 -10.68
N SER A 101 -2.57 2.26 -11.41
CA SER A 101 -3.37 3.49 -11.57
C SER A 101 -4.76 3.17 -12.15
N ASP A 102 -4.85 2.32 -13.17
CA ASP A 102 -6.14 1.89 -13.72
C ASP A 102 -7.00 1.13 -12.70
N LEU A 103 -6.39 0.25 -11.90
CA LEU A 103 -7.13 -0.53 -10.90
C LEU A 103 -7.78 0.33 -9.82
N PHE A 104 -7.04 1.28 -9.22
CA PHE A 104 -7.59 2.06 -8.11
C PHE A 104 -8.46 3.25 -8.59
N HIS A 105 -8.31 3.68 -9.84
CA HIS A 105 -9.20 4.66 -10.48
C HIS A 105 -10.45 4.04 -11.13
N ALA A 106 -10.61 2.72 -11.11
CA ALA A 106 -11.73 2.04 -11.76
C ALA A 106 -13.09 2.49 -11.18
N PRO A 107 -13.97 3.15 -11.98
CA PRO A 107 -15.25 3.62 -11.48
C PRO A 107 -16.23 2.48 -11.21
N ARG A 108 -17.13 2.68 -10.23
CA ARG A 108 -18.27 1.79 -9.98
C ARG A 108 -19.57 2.51 -10.34
N SER A 109 -20.37 1.89 -11.21
CA SER A 109 -21.61 2.52 -11.69
C SER A 109 -22.74 2.40 -10.69
N VAL A 110 -23.48 3.47 -10.44
CA VAL A 110 -24.68 3.52 -9.58
C VAL A 110 -25.85 4.02 -10.43
N PHE A 111 -26.97 3.30 -10.41
CA PHE A 111 -28.10 3.57 -11.32
C PHE A 111 -29.36 4.06 -10.60
N ASP A 112 -29.50 3.77 -9.31
CA ASP A 112 -30.66 4.16 -8.53
C ASP A 112 -30.27 4.91 -7.26
N LYS A 113 -31.15 5.83 -6.83
CA LYS A 113 -30.92 6.68 -5.65
C LYS A 113 -30.91 5.88 -4.34
N GLY A 114 -31.60 4.74 -4.30
CA GLY A 114 -31.61 3.85 -3.13
C GLY A 114 -30.24 3.22 -2.88
N GLU A 115 -29.58 2.75 -3.93
CA GLU A 115 -28.22 2.25 -3.90
C GLU A 115 -27.23 3.34 -3.51
N MET A 116 -27.41 4.58 -3.98
CA MET A 116 -26.54 5.69 -3.56
C MET A 116 -26.66 5.96 -2.05
N ALA A 117 -27.87 5.88 -1.49
CA ALA A 117 -28.10 6.06 -0.05
C ALA A 117 -27.52 4.92 0.80
N LEU A 118 -27.34 3.73 0.22
CA LEU A 118 -26.75 2.57 0.89
C LEU A 118 -25.81 1.81 -0.07
N LEU A 119 -24.64 2.40 -0.31
CA LEU A 119 -23.66 1.81 -1.23
C LEU A 119 -23.21 0.43 -0.74
N PRO A 120 -23.25 -0.62 -1.59
CA PRO A 120 -22.67 -1.91 -1.26
C PRO A 120 -21.17 -1.79 -1.00
N GLU A 121 -20.63 -2.66 -0.14
CA GLU A 121 -19.21 -2.65 0.25
C GLU A 121 -18.26 -2.66 -0.97
N GLY A 122 -18.59 -3.43 -2.01
CA GLY A 122 -17.80 -3.48 -3.24
C GLY A 122 -17.71 -2.14 -4.00
N LYS A 123 -18.70 -1.24 -3.81
CA LYS A 123 -18.69 0.14 -4.35
C LYS A 123 -18.07 1.12 -3.37
N ARG A 124 -18.25 0.91 -2.05
CA ARG A 124 -17.59 1.71 -1.00
C ARG A 124 -16.08 1.65 -1.06
N ARG A 125 -15.47 0.64 -1.69
CA ARG A 125 -14.01 0.52 -1.84
C ARG A 125 -13.42 1.21 -3.09
N CYS A 126 -14.19 2.00 -3.84
CA CYS A 126 -13.69 2.70 -5.04
C CYS A 126 -13.52 4.20 -4.81
N LEU A 127 -12.64 4.84 -5.59
CA LEU A 127 -12.49 6.30 -5.55
C LEU A 127 -13.49 7.03 -6.44
N TRP A 128 -14.18 6.34 -7.36
CA TRP A 128 -15.01 6.99 -8.38
C TRP A 128 -16.34 6.28 -8.53
N LEU A 129 -17.42 7.03 -8.41
CA LEU A 129 -18.74 6.56 -8.76
C LEU A 129 -19.11 7.09 -10.15
N ALA A 130 -19.54 6.19 -11.02
CA ALA A 130 -20.19 6.58 -12.27
C ALA A 130 -21.70 6.66 -11.99
N ASP A 131 -22.16 7.85 -11.63
CA ASP A 131 -23.51 8.13 -11.17
C ASP A 131 -24.46 8.35 -12.36
N PHE A 132 -25.51 7.52 -12.44
CA PHE A 132 -26.59 7.61 -13.43
C PHE A 132 -27.97 7.75 -12.77
N THR A 133 -28.02 8.14 -11.50
CA THR A 133 -29.24 8.11 -10.67
C THR A 133 -30.32 9.12 -11.10
N ASP A 134 -29.97 10.11 -11.91
CA ASP A 134 -30.91 11.12 -12.41
C ASP A 134 -31.74 10.65 -13.62
N GLY A 135 -31.55 9.41 -14.10
CA GLY A 135 -32.45 8.77 -15.07
C GLY A 135 -32.45 9.35 -16.50
N GLY A 136 -31.76 10.47 -16.75
CA GLY A 136 -31.70 11.15 -18.04
C GLY A 136 -30.65 10.65 -19.03
N GLY A 137 -30.02 9.49 -18.77
CA GLY A 137 -28.96 8.89 -19.60
C GLY A 137 -27.61 9.64 -19.58
N LYS A 138 -27.58 10.87 -19.07
CA LYS A 138 -26.37 11.64 -18.78
C LYS A 138 -25.89 11.27 -17.38
N GLY A 139 -24.74 10.62 -17.29
CA GLY A 139 -24.11 10.30 -16.02
C GLY A 139 -22.93 11.21 -15.70
N PHE A 140 -22.48 11.14 -14.45
CA PHE A 140 -21.33 11.90 -13.95
C PHE A 140 -20.34 10.98 -13.26
N PHE A 141 -19.04 11.23 -13.45
CA PHE A 141 -18.03 10.72 -12.54
C PHE A 141 -18.02 11.60 -11.29
N ARG A 142 -18.31 11.00 -10.14
CA ARG A 142 -18.24 11.65 -8.84
C ARG A 142 -17.06 11.10 -8.03
N PRO A 143 -16.21 11.96 -7.44
CA PRO A 143 -15.14 11.53 -6.56
C PRO A 143 -15.74 11.02 -5.25
N PHE A 144 -15.35 9.82 -4.86
CA PHE A 144 -15.70 9.19 -3.59
C PHE A 144 -14.47 9.23 -2.65
N PHE A 145 -14.04 10.46 -2.40
CA PHE A 145 -12.94 10.82 -1.52
C PHE A 145 -13.00 12.32 -1.20
N PRO A 146 -12.50 12.75 -0.04
CA PRO A 146 -12.40 14.16 0.28
C PRO A 146 -11.41 14.87 -0.65
N LEU A 147 -11.79 16.07 -1.07
CA LEU A 147 -11.02 16.97 -1.94
C LEU A 147 -10.46 18.12 -1.10
N SER A 148 -9.17 18.38 -1.25
CA SER A 148 -8.57 19.65 -0.84
C SER A 148 -9.07 20.81 -1.71
N GLU A 149 -8.84 22.05 -1.29
CA GLU A 149 -9.20 23.24 -2.07
C GLU A 149 -8.56 23.21 -3.47
N ALA A 150 -7.28 22.83 -3.55
CA ALA A 150 -6.56 22.77 -4.81
C ALA A 150 -7.10 21.66 -5.73
N GLU A 151 -7.51 20.51 -5.18
CA GLU A 151 -8.15 19.46 -5.96
C GLU A 151 -9.57 19.84 -6.39
N MET A 152 -10.34 20.52 -5.54
CA MET A 152 -11.69 21.03 -5.88
C MET A 152 -11.62 22.03 -7.04
N ALA A 153 -10.60 22.90 -7.07
CA ALA A 153 -10.39 23.84 -8.16
C ALA A 153 -10.23 23.14 -9.53
N VAL A 154 -9.70 21.90 -9.56
CA VAL A 154 -9.59 21.11 -10.79
C VAL A 154 -10.94 20.79 -11.42
N PHE A 155 -11.99 20.68 -10.60
CA PHE A 155 -13.36 20.40 -11.06
C PHE A 155 -14.13 21.66 -11.45
N GLY A 156 -13.61 22.86 -11.20
CA GLY A 156 -14.28 24.11 -11.53
C GLY A 156 -15.45 24.47 -10.61
N GLY A 157 -15.47 23.93 -9.38
CA GLY A 157 -16.39 24.33 -8.30
C GLY A 157 -17.46 23.30 -7.92
N GLU A 158 -17.74 22.31 -8.77
CA GLU A 158 -18.63 21.20 -8.44
C GLU A 158 -17.86 19.87 -8.54
N PRO A 159 -17.89 18.99 -7.52
CA PRO A 159 -17.13 17.73 -7.51
C PRO A 159 -17.79 16.67 -8.41
N SER A 160 -17.94 16.95 -9.70
CA SER A 160 -18.49 16.01 -10.67
C SER A 160 -17.98 16.31 -12.08
N ILE A 161 -17.93 15.29 -12.93
CA ILE A 161 -17.50 15.42 -14.33
C ILE A 161 -18.48 14.70 -15.23
N PRO A 162 -19.05 15.36 -16.24
CA PRO A 162 -19.92 14.70 -17.21
C PRO A 162 -19.24 13.51 -17.85
N ILE A 163 -19.95 12.39 -17.95
CA ILE A 163 -19.47 11.21 -18.64
C ILE A 163 -19.51 11.44 -20.16
N PRO A 164 -18.37 11.45 -20.87
CA PRO A 164 -18.32 11.74 -22.31
C PRO A 164 -18.86 10.59 -23.17
N GLY A 165 -18.95 9.38 -22.60
CA GLY A 165 -19.46 8.17 -23.24
C GLY A 165 -18.80 6.94 -22.63
N GLY A 166 -19.59 6.05 -22.01
CA GLY A 166 -19.09 4.86 -21.30
C GLY A 166 -18.80 5.09 -19.81
N LYS A 167 -18.65 4.01 -19.04
CA LYS A 167 -18.53 4.05 -17.57
C LYS A 167 -17.23 3.41 -17.06
N SER A 168 -16.23 3.32 -17.94
CA SER A 168 -14.96 2.63 -17.67
C SER A 168 -13.88 3.58 -17.16
N VAL A 169 -12.77 3.02 -16.67
CA VAL A 169 -11.58 3.80 -16.32
C VAL A 169 -10.99 4.54 -17.53
N ALA A 170 -11.10 3.97 -18.73
CA ALA A 170 -10.66 4.63 -19.95
C ALA A 170 -11.49 5.90 -20.22
N ASP A 171 -12.79 5.87 -19.93
CA ASP A 171 -13.67 7.03 -20.09
C ASP A 171 -13.41 8.10 -19.04
N LEU A 172 -13.12 7.70 -17.79
CA LEU A 172 -12.64 8.62 -16.76
C LEU A 172 -11.32 9.29 -17.18
N LYS A 173 -10.35 8.51 -17.68
CA LYS A 173 -9.05 9.05 -18.14
C LYS A 173 -9.18 10.03 -19.31
N LYS A 174 -10.14 9.82 -20.23
CA LYS A 174 -10.41 10.76 -21.35
C LYS A 174 -10.82 12.15 -20.87
N THR A 175 -11.41 12.28 -19.68
CA THR A 175 -11.74 13.60 -19.09
C THR A 175 -10.49 14.39 -18.69
N GLY A 176 -9.35 13.73 -18.54
CA GLY A 176 -8.10 14.31 -18.06
C GLY A 176 -8.04 14.53 -16.55
N ILE A 177 -9.10 14.20 -15.79
CA ILE A 177 -9.17 14.50 -14.35
C ILE A 177 -8.06 13.85 -13.54
N THR A 178 -7.76 12.58 -13.81
CA THR A 178 -6.73 11.83 -13.07
C THR A 178 -5.35 12.46 -13.23
N ARG A 179 -5.04 13.00 -14.43
CA ARG A 179 -3.79 13.73 -14.68
C ARG A 179 -3.76 15.05 -13.94
N LYS A 180 -4.86 15.81 -13.94
CA LYS A 180 -4.92 17.10 -13.25
C LYS A 180 -4.80 16.95 -11.73
N LEU A 181 -5.45 15.94 -11.15
CA LEU A 181 -5.28 15.58 -9.73
C LEU A 181 -3.82 15.24 -9.41
N ALA A 182 -3.17 14.43 -10.26
CA ALA A 182 -1.74 14.13 -10.15
C ALA A 182 -0.82 15.35 -10.28
N SER A 183 -1.21 16.37 -11.04
CA SER A 183 -0.46 17.63 -11.11
C SER A 183 -0.57 18.47 -9.84
N VAL A 184 -1.71 18.44 -9.16
CA VAL A 184 -1.96 19.27 -7.98
C VAL A 184 -1.47 18.63 -6.69
N CYS A 185 -1.64 17.32 -6.54
CA CYS A 185 -1.11 16.56 -5.40
C CYS A 185 -0.38 15.29 -5.90
N PRO A 186 0.86 15.43 -6.41
CA PRO A 186 1.60 14.30 -6.97
C PRO A 186 1.81 13.17 -5.96
N GLU A 187 2.05 13.49 -4.69
CA GLU A 187 2.29 12.50 -3.63
C GLU A 187 1.11 11.55 -3.45
N ARG A 188 -0.12 12.09 -3.45
CA ARG A 188 -1.36 11.33 -3.31
C ARG A 188 -1.66 10.49 -4.54
N TRP A 189 -1.57 11.08 -5.74
CA TRP A 189 -2.14 10.49 -6.96
C TRP A 189 -1.11 9.80 -7.86
N TYR A 190 0.11 10.31 -7.94
CA TYR A 190 1.16 9.81 -8.83
C TYR A 190 2.18 8.93 -8.12
N GLU A 191 2.70 9.38 -6.97
CA GLU A 191 3.73 8.64 -6.23
C GLU A 191 3.18 7.37 -5.57
N THR A 192 1.89 7.35 -5.22
CA THR A 192 1.21 6.16 -4.68
C THR A 192 1.33 4.94 -5.61
N PRO A 193 0.82 4.93 -6.86
CA PRO A 193 1.01 3.80 -7.77
C PRO A 193 2.46 3.59 -8.18
N ARG A 194 3.28 4.64 -8.20
CA ARG A 194 4.68 4.57 -8.58
C ARG A 194 5.53 3.77 -7.58
N THR A 195 5.43 4.13 -6.31
CA THR A 195 6.10 3.44 -5.21
C THR A 195 5.56 2.02 -5.08
N ALA A 196 4.24 1.84 -5.17
CA ALA A 196 3.60 0.54 -5.10
C ALA A 196 4.08 -0.41 -6.21
N ALA A 197 4.14 0.06 -7.46
CA ALA A 197 4.64 -0.72 -8.59
C ALA A 197 6.09 -1.15 -8.39
N ALA A 198 6.96 -0.22 -7.96
CA ALA A 198 8.35 -0.52 -7.66
C ALA A 198 8.46 -1.55 -6.53
N ALA A 199 7.68 -1.40 -5.47
CA ALA A 199 7.65 -2.32 -4.33
C ALA A 199 7.32 -3.76 -4.79
N VAL A 200 6.23 -3.91 -5.53
CA VAL A 200 5.74 -5.21 -5.99
C VAL A 200 6.76 -5.84 -6.95
N LEU A 201 7.29 -5.09 -7.92
CA LEU A 201 8.29 -5.61 -8.87
C LEU A 201 9.58 -6.07 -8.18
N LEU A 202 9.96 -5.42 -7.08
CA LEU A 202 11.10 -5.80 -6.26
C LEU A 202 10.78 -6.94 -5.28
N GLY A 203 9.52 -7.36 -5.15
CA GLY A 203 9.10 -8.43 -4.26
C GLY A 203 9.03 -8.01 -2.78
N PHE A 204 8.82 -6.73 -2.50
CA PHE A 204 8.34 -6.28 -1.20
C PHE A 204 6.89 -6.74 -1.00
N SER A 205 6.50 -7.05 0.24
CA SER A 205 5.17 -7.54 0.59
C SER A 205 4.42 -6.48 1.40
N LEU A 206 3.16 -6.25 1.05
CA LEU A 206 2.29 -5.39 1.86
C LEU A 206 1.84 -6.18 3.08
N ASP A 207 2.40 -5.84 4.24
CA ASP A 207 2.13 -6.47 5.54
C ASP A 207 2.36 -8.00 5.58
N CYS A 208 3.44 -8.49 4.98
CA CYS A 208 3.77 -9.93 4.96
C CYS A 208 2.72 -10.82 4.26
N GLU A 209 1.72 -10.26 3.56
CA GLU A 209 0.94 -11.02 2.59
C GLU A 209 1.85 -11.29 1.40
N GLU A 210 2.13 -12.57 1.11
CA GLU A 210 3.08 -12.97 0.07
C GLU A 210 2.74 -12.28 -1.27
N SER A 211 3.57 -11.31 -1.66
CA SER A 211 3.47 -10.62 -2.96
C SER A 211 4.03 -11.45 -4.11
N GLY A 212 4.36 -12.72 -3.85
CA GLY A 212 5.01 -13.62 -4.81
C GLY A 212 4.19 -13.78 -6.09
N ASP A 213 2.88 -13.98 -5.96
CA ASP A 213 1.99 -14.17 -7.11
C ASP A 213 1.78 -12.87 -7.89
N PHE A 214 1.63 -11.74 -7.19
CA PHE A 214 1.49 -10.44 -7.84
C PHE A 214 2.77 -10.00 -8.56
N SER A 215 3.93 -10.08 -7.91
CA SER A 215 5.21 -9.78 -8.57
C SER A 215 5.45 -10.70 -9.76
N SER A 216 5.16 -12.00 -9.62
CA SER A 216 5.30 -12.95 -10.72
C SER A 216 4.36 -12.61 -11.89
N PHE A 217 3.13 -12.16 -11.62
CA PHE A 217 2.21 -11.67 -12.64
C PHE A 217 2.80 -10.48 -13.40
N LEU A 218 3.36 -9.48 -12.71
CA LEU A 218 3.97 -8.32 -13.37
C LEU A 218 5.19 -8.73 -14.22
N TRP A 219 6.09 -9.57 -13.69
CA TRP A 219 7.28 -10.01 -14.41
C TRP A 219 6.95 -10.89 -15.63
N LYS A 220 5.85 -11.64 -15.63
CA LYS A 220 5.37 -12.39 -16.81
C LYS A 220 5.01 -11.47 -17.99
N ALA A 221 4.72 -10.19 -17.75
CA ALA A 221 4.45 -9.25 -18.83
C ALA A 221 5.69 -8.91 -19.66
N ALA A 222 6.90 -9.20 -19.18
CA ALA A 222 8.17 -8.96 -19.89
C ALA A 222 8.69 -10.22 -20.60
N ASP A 223 7.82 -11.04 -21.18
CA ASP A 223 8.24 -12.26 -21.87
C ASP A 223 9.23 -11.95 -23.01
N GLY A 224 10.33 -12.71 -23.07
CA GLY A 224 11.43 -12.45 -24.02
C GLY A 224 12.16 -11.10 -23.84
N GLY A 225 11.97 -10.39 -22.72
CA GLY A 225 12.57 -9.07 -22.47
C GLY A 225 11.80 -7.89 -23.06
N VAL A 226 10.61 -8.13 -23.62
CA VAL A 226 9.72 -7.08 -24.16
C VAL A 226 8.47 -7.01 -23.30
N VAL A 227 8.13 -5.81 -22.83
CA VAL A 227 6.97 -5.60 -21.95
C VAL A 227 5.69 -5.49 -22.79
N SER A 228 4.77 -6.43 -22.61
CA SER A 228 3.42 -6.41 -23.21
C SER A 228 2.42 -5.72 -22.29
N LYS A 229 1.74 -4.70 -22.83
CA LYS A 229 0.63 -4.04 -22.15
C LYS A 229 -0.59 -4.95 -22.06
N GLU A 230 -0.82 -5.77 -23.09
CA GLU A 230 -1.95 -6.69 -23.20
C GLU A 230 -1.87 -7.76 -22.11
N ALA A 231 -0.66 -8.24 -21.80
CA ALA A 231 -0.43 -9.19 -20.71
C ALA A 231 -0.86 -8.65 -19.35
N LEU A 232 -0.71 -7.33 -19.12
CA LEU A 232 -1.17 -6.65 -17.90
C LEU A 232 -2.65 -6.27 -17.95
N ALA A 233 -3.24 -6.13 -19.15
CA ALA A 233 -4.64 -5.79 -19.32
C ALA A 233 -5.59 -6.99 -19.12
N ALA A 234 -5.08 -8.22 -19.21
CA ALA A 234 -5.83 -9.41 -18.85
C ALA A 234 -6.24 -9.33 -17.38
N ALA A 235 -7.54 -9.41 -17.09
CA ALA A 235 -8.06 -9.32 -15.73
C ALA A 235 -7.32 -10.33 -14.83
N PRO A 236 -6.65 -9.86 -13.76
CA PRO A 236 -5.93 -10.78 -12.90
C PRO A 236 -6.92 -11.73 -12.24
N ALA A 237 -6.71 -13.04 -12.43
CA ALA A 237 -7.48 -14.05 -11.72
C ALA A 237 -7.16 -14.07 -10.21
N ASP A 238 -6.07 -13.41 -9.79
CA ASP A 238 -5.59 -13.39 -8.41
C ASP A 238 -6.32 -12.31 -7.56
N PRO A 239 -7.08 -12.72 -6.53
CA PRO A 239 -7.72 -11.80 -5.59
C PRO A 239 -6.75 -10.92 -4.80
N SER A 240 -5.47 -11.30 -4.68
CA SER A 240 -4.43 -10.53 -3.99
C SER A 240 -4.23 -9.15 -4.63
N ILE A 241 -4.33 -9.07 -5.96
CA ILE A 241 -4.16 -7.84 -6.72
C ILE A 241 -5.30 -6.86 -6.43
N SER A 242 -6.53 -7.37 -6.38
CA SER A 242 -7.71 -6.57 -6.03
C SER A 242 -7.65 -6.08 -4.58
N ARG A 243 -7.18 -6.92 -3.63
CA ARG A 243 -6.97 -6.51 -2.24
C ARG A 243 -5.89 -5.43 -2.12
N PHE A 244 -4.79 -5.58 -2.84
CA PHE A 244 -3.72 -4.59 -2.87
C PHE A 244 -4.22 -3.24 -3.41
N ALA A 245 -4.95 -3.24 -4.53
CA ALA A 245 -5.57 -2.04 -5.08
C ALA A 245 -6.59 -1.40 -4.12
N ALA A 246 -7.36 -2.21 -3.38
CA ALA A 246 -8.28 -1.68 -2.37
C ALA A 246 -7.54 -0.96 -1.22
N LYS A 247 -6.40 -1.51 -0.75
CA LYS A 247 -5.56 -0.85 0.26
C LYS A 247 -4.98 0.47 -0.27
N MET A 248 -4.55 0.51 -1.54
CA MET A 248 -4.14 1.76 -2.21
C MET A 248 -5.29 2.77 -2.27
N THR A 249 -6.50 2.34 -2.64
CA THR A 249 -7.69 3.21 -2.66
C THR A 249 -7.97 3.79 -1.29
N GLY A 250 -7.93 2.98 -0.22
CA GLY A 250 -8.12 3.44 1.15
C GLY A 250 -7.08 4.50 1.55
N TYR A 251 -5.80 4.25 1.23
CA TYR A 251 -4.72 5.20 1.45
C TYR A 251 -4.96 6.54 0.72
N VAL A 252 -5.29 6.50 -0.57
CA VAL A 252 -5.57 7.72 -1.35
C VAL A 252 -6.81 8.43 -0.83
N ARG A 253 -7.87 7.71 -0.46
CA ARG A 253 -9.09 8.32 0.08
C ARG A 253 -8.80 9.09 1.36
N HIS A 254 -8.18 8.44 2.33
CA HIS A 254 -7.98 9.02 3.67
C HIS A 254 -6.71 9.86 3.78
N TRP A 255 -6.02 10.15 2.67
CA TRP A 255 -4.75 10.87 2.63
C TRP A 255 -4.63 12.03 3.62
N ALA A 256 -5.60 12.94 3.63
CA ALA A 256 -5.60 14.13 4.49
C ALA A 256 -5.70 13.83 6.00
N ALA A 257 -6.22 12.66 6.38
CA ALA A 257 -6.36 12.25 7.77
C ALA A 257 -5.09 11.59 8.33
N LEU A 258 -4.23 11.04 7.47
CA LEU A 258 -3.17 10.10 7.88
C LEU A 258 -2.14 10.71 8.84
N ASP A 259 -1.78 11.97 8.63
CA ASP A 259 -0.81 12.68 9.48
C ASP A 259 -1.35 12.93 10.89
N SER A 260 -2.68 12.98 11.06
CA SER A 260 -3.33 13.15 12.36
C SER A 260 -3.46 11.85 13.15
N ILE A 261 -3.05 10.72 12.57
CA ILE A 261 -3.13 9.41 13.21
C ILE A 261 -1.72 9.00 13.65
N SER A 262 -1.56 8.65 14.91
CA SER A 262 -0.35 8.02 15.44
C SER A 262 -0.59 6.52 15.64
N VAL A 263 0.49 5.73 15.51
CA VAL A 263 0.45 4.28 15.72
C VAL A 263 1.59 3.89 16.63
N GLU A 264 1.28 3.07 17.63
CA GLU A 264 2.27 2.47 18.52
C GLU A 264 1.93 1.00 18.80
N THR A 265 2.91 0.27 19.34
CA THR A 265 2.72 -1.09 19.82
C THR A 265 2.87 -1.11 21.34
N VAL A 266 1.90 -1.68 22.03
CA VAL A 266 1.86 -1.82 23.50
C VAL A 266 1.67 -3.29 23.87
N LEU A 267 1.94 -3.65 25.13
CA LEU A 267 1.71 -5.02 25.60
C LEU A 267 0.24 -5.28 25.90
N ASP A 268 -0.44 -4.30 26.50
CA ASP A 268 -1.86 -4.34 26.85
C ASP A 268 -2.48 -2.97 26.54
N SER A 269 -3.36 -2.92 25.52
CA SER A 269 -4.02 -1.69 25.12
C SER A 269 -5.09 -1.25 26.10
N TYR A 270 -5.73 -2.15 26.85
CA TYR A 270 -6.75 -1.77 27.82
C TYR A 270 -6.14 -1.00 28.98
N ASP A 271 -5.09 -1.55 29.60
CA ASP A 271 -4.43 -0.91 30.72
C ASP A 271 -3.72 0.38 30.27
N ALA A 272 -3.02 0.36 29.12
CA ALA A 272 -2.38 1.55 28.58
C ALA A 272 -3.38 2.68 28.29
N MET A 273 -4.56 2.38 27.75
CA MET A 273 -5.58 3.40 27.48
C MET A 273 -6.20 3.94 28.78
N LYS A 274 -6.45 3.05 29.75
CA LYS A 274 -6.98 3.46 31.06
C LYS A 274 -6.02 4.39 31.80
N GLU A 275 -4.73 4.09 31.81
CA GLU A 275 -3.69 4.95 32.42
C GLU A 275 -3.62 6.33 31.77
N ARG A 276 -3.86 6.41 30.46
CA ARG A 276 -3.90 7.67 29.69
C ARG A 276 -5.24 8.41 29.78
N GLY A 277 -6.17 7.93 30.59
CA GLY A 277 -7.46 8.58 30.83
C GLY A 277 -8.53 8.32 29.76
N PHE A 278 -8.31 7.35 28.87
CA PHE A 278 -9.29 6.95 27.87
C PHE A 278 -10.34 5.99 28.44
N ALA A 279 -11.61 6.23 28.12
CA ALA A 279 -12.72 5.37 28.49
C ALA A 279 -13.19 4.53 27.30
N ARG A 280 -13.41 3.23 27.52
CA ARG A 280 -13.93 2.32 26.49
C ARG A 280 -15.33 2.76 26.03
N LYS A 281 -15.54 2.86 24.72
CA LYS A 281 -16.84 3.20 24.13
C LYS A 281 -17.48 2.00 23.44
N ARG A 282 -16.73 1.31 22.58
CA ARG A 282 -17.26 0.23 21.73
C ARG A 282 -16.20 -0.84 21.52
N ARG A 283 -16.65 -2.08 21.29
CA ARG A 283 -15.80 -3.20 20.89
C ARG A 283 -16.44 -3.89 19.70
N MET A 284 -15.63 -4.30 18.73
CA MET A 284 -16.03 -5.03 17.54
C MET A 284 -14.96 -6.06 17.14
N GLN A 285 -15.32 -6.99 16.27
CA GLN A 285 -14.39 -7.99 15.73
C GLN A 285 -14.10 -7.68 14.27
N PHE A 286 -12.81 -7.67 13.93
CA PHE A 286 -12.33 -7.51 12.57
C PHE A 286 -11.86 -8.88 12.06
N PRO A 287 -12.40 -9.35 10.92
CA PRO A 287 -12.04 -10.65 10.37
C PRO A 287 -10.63 -10.64 9.77
N VAL A 288 -10.14 -11.84 9.45
CA VAL A 288 -8.93 -12.02 8.64
C VAL A 288 -9.02 -11.19 7.34
N GLY A 289 -7.96 -10.46 7.04
CA GLY A 289 -7.84 -9.57 5.90
C GLY A 289 -8.13 -8.09 6.23
N ALA A 290 -8.83 -7.78 7.32
CA ALA A 290 -9.14 -6.40 7.69
C ALA A 290 -7.89 -5.66 8.22
N LEU A 291 -7.15 -6.24 9.17
CA LEU A 291 -5.87 -5.67 9.64
C LEU A 291 -4.70 -6.64 9.50
N GLY A 292 -4.96 -7.87 9.04
CA GLY A 292 -3.95 -8.80 8.61
C GLY A 292 -4.37 -10.24 8.48
N ASN A 293 -3.39 -11.15 8.61
CA ASN A 293 -3.57 -12.59 8.46
C ASN A 293 -4.27 -13.26 9.66
N VAL A 294 -4.71 -12.47 10.65
CA VAL A 294 -5.40 -12.95 11.85
C VAL A 294 -6.62 -12.07 12.13
N GLU A 295 -7.56 -12.59 12.90
CA GLU A 295 -8.68 -11.79 13.42
C GLU A 295 -8.19 -10.83 14.50
N TYR A 296 -8.88 -9.70 14.64
CA TYR A 296 -8.56 -8.69 15.63
C TYR A 296 -9.80 -8.33 16.45
N THR A 297 -9.66 -8.32 17.77
CA THR A 297 -10.57 -7.54 18.62
C THR A 297 -10.18 -6.08 18.51
N VAL A 298 -11.12 -5.24 18.09
CA VAL A 298 -10.91 -3.79 17.97
C VAL A 298 -11.78 -3.08 19.01
N THR A 299 -11.16 -2.26 19.84
CA THR A 299 -11.82 -1.51 20.91
C THR A 299 -11.59 -0.02 20.70
N LEU A 300 -12.67 0.75 20.62
CA LEU A 300 -12.64 2.20 20.53
C LEU A 300 -12.71 2.78 21.94
N TYR A 301 -11.85 3.75 22.20
CA TYR A 301 -11.77 4.52 23.42
C TYR A 301 -11.84 6.01 23.12
N SER A 302 -12.31 6.79 24.08
CA SER A 302 -12.38 8.25 23.99
C SER A 302 -12.00 8.87 25.32
N ASP A 303 -11.26 9.98 25.26
CA ASP A 303 -10.83 10.73 26.45
C ASP A 303 -11.86 11.78 26.91
N GLY A 304 -12.94 11.97 26.14
CA GLY A 304 -13.97 12.99 26.37
C GLY A 304 -13.50 14.44 26.17
N LYS A 305 -12.28 14.64 25.65
CA LYS A 305 -11.68 15.95 25.33
C LYS A 305 -11.39 16.12 23.84
N GLY A 306 -11.88 15.19 23.01
CA GLY A 306 -11.77 15.23 21.56
C GLY A 306 -10.70 14.31 20.97
N ALA A 307 -10.06 13.45 21.78
CA ALA A 307 -9.17 12.40 21.28
C ALA A 307 -9.83 11.02 21.34
N MET A 308 -9.61 10.25 20.29
CA MET A 308 -10.00 8.85 20.17
C MET A 308 -8.74 7.97 20.16
N ALA A 309 -8.86 6.78 20.74
CA ALA A 309 -7.87 5.72 20.58
C ALA A 309 -8.54 4.41 20.16
N VAL A 310 -7.81 3.59 19.40
CA VAL A 310 -8.29 2.32 18.88
C VAL A 310 -7.27 1.25 19.22
N GLY A 311 -7.61 0.39 20.18
CA GLY A 311 -6.81 -0.77 20.56
C GLY A 311 -7.16 -1.98 19.70
N CYS A 312 -6.17 -2.55 19.04
CA CYS A 312 -6.28 -3.69 18.14
C CYS A 312 -5.51 -4.88 18.70
N VAL A 313 -6.25 -5.83 19.28
CA VAL A 313 -5.71 -7.04 19.90
C VAL A 313 -5.80 -8.21 18.91
N PRO A 314 -4.69 -8.81 18.50
CA PRO A 314 -4.72 -9.95 17.59
C PRO A 314 -5.27 -11.19 18.32
N GLY A 315 -6.14 -11.96 17.66
CA GLY A 315 -6.70 -13.20 18.23
C GLY A 315 -5.68 -14.32 18.40
N GLN A 316 -4.55 -14.24 17.70
CA GLN A 316 -3.42 -15.17 17.81
C GLN A 316 -2.10 -14.45 17.49
N ALA A 317 -0.97 -15.11 17.76
CA ALA A 317 0.35 -14.55 17.44
C ALA A 317 0.46 -14.18 15.96
N THR A 318 1.00 -12.99 15.68
CA THR A 318 1.23 -12.47 14.33
C THR A 318 2.69 -12.09 14.16
N ASP A 319 3.18 -12.17 12.93
CA ASP A 319 4.52 -11.77 12.51
C ASP A 319 4.65 -10.26 12.24
N ARG A 320 3.52 -9.53 12.29
CA ARG A 320 3.44 -8.10 11.94
C ARG A 320 3.84 -7.15 13.07
N HIS A 321 3.67 -7.54 14.32
CA HIS A 321 3.98 -6.74 15.51
C HIS A 321 4.03 -7.63 16.76
N ARG A 322 4.70 -7.13 17.81
CA ARG A 322 4.82 -7.82 19.09
C ARG A 322 3.93 -7.13 20.13
N GLY A 323 2.73 -7.67 20.34
CA GLY A 323 1.77 -7.13 21.30
C GLY A 323 0.47 -6.69 20.62
N GLU A 324 -0.05 -5.54 21.05
CA GLU A 324 -1.28 -4.92 20.56
C GLU A 324 -0.96 -3.60 19.89
N ARG A 325 -1.69 -3.26 18.82
CA ARG A 325 -1.52 -1.95 18.16
C ARG A 325 -2.51 -0.96 18.72
N VAL A 326 -2.05 0.26 18.98
CA VAL A 326 -2.92 1.37 19.35
C VAL A 326 -2.80 2.45 18.28
N PHE A 327 -3.95 2.91 17.79
CA PHE A 327 -4.04 4.06 16.90
C PHE A 327 -4.68 5.20 17.66
N THR A 328 -4.03 6.37 17.70
CA THR A 328 -4.58 7.56 18.37
C THR A 328 -4.79 8.66 17.35
N LEU A 329 -5.97 9.29 17.39
CA LEU A 329 -6.42 10.29 16.42
C LEU A 329 -7.47 11.23 17.05
N PRO A 330 -7.66 12.44 16.52
CA PRO A 330 -8.77 13.30 16.92
C PRO A 330 -10.14 12.67 16.60
N GLU A 331 -11.11 12.82 17.48
CA GLU A 331 -12.50 12.36 17.25
C GLU A 331 -13.11 13.01 16.00
N GLU A 332 -12.80 14.28 15.75
CA GLU A 332 -13.26 15.02 14.57
C GLU A 332 -12.79 14.38 13.26
N VAL A 333 -11.54 13.90 13.21
CA VAL A 333 -10.98 13.24 12.03
C VAL A 333 -11.72 11.93 11.74
N TYR A 334 -12.04 11.16 12.78
CA TYR A 334 -12.86 9.95 12.61
C TYR A 334 -14.30 10.27 12.18
N GLY A 335 -14.92 11.28 12.80
CA GLY A 335 -16.26 11.73 12.43
C GLY A 335 -16.35 12.26 11.00
N GLN A 336 -15.31 12.93 10.50
CA GLN A 336 -15.26 13.36 9.11
C GLN A 336 -15.08 12.15 8.17
N ALA A 337 -14.23 11.19 8.51
CA ALA A 337 -14.05 9.98 7.72
C ALA A 337 -15.37 9.18 7.58
N LEU A 338 -16.18 9.11 8.65
CA LEU A 338 -17.51 8.46 8.60
C LEU A 338 -18.45 9.14 7.59
N ARG A 339 -18.48 10.47 7.58
CA ARG A 339 -19.28 11.25 6.62
C ARG A 339 -18.77 11.11 5.19
N ASP A 340 -17.47 11.14 5.00
CA ASP A 340 -16.86 11.03 3.68
C ASP A 340 -17.09 9.64 3.07
N ASP A 341 -16.96 8.58 3.87
CA ASP A 341 -17.18 7.19 3.46
C ASP A 341 -18.66 6.81 3.29
N SER A 342 -19.59 7.56 3.88
CA SER A 342 -21.02 7.33 3.68
C SER A 342 -21.52 7.88 2.34
N PHE A 343 -20.78 8.81 1.74
CA PHE A 343 -21.16 9.51 0.50
C PHE A 343 -22.58 10.14 0.58
N GLY A 344 -22.93 10.68 1.74
CA GLY A 344 -24.27 11.23 2.03
C GLY A 344 -25.35 10.19 2.35
N GLY A 345 -24.98 8.91 2.38
CA GLY A 345 -25.80 7.79 2.83
C GLY A 345 -25.64 7.46 4.32
N ALA A 346 -25.98 6.23 4.69
CA ALA A 346 -25.80 5.74 6.06
C ALA A 346 -24.31 5.48 6.39
N GLU A 347 -23.87 5.98 7.54
CA GLU A 347 -22.54 5.73 8.09
C GLU A 347 -22.34 4.25 8.42
N ASP A 348 -21.09 3.78 8.30
CA ASP A 348 -20.70 2.40 8.61
C ASP A 348 -19.37 2.42 9.36
N ASP A 349 -19.44 2.31 10.69
CA ASP A 349 -18.26 2.30 11.55
C ASP A 349 -17.26 1.24 11.17
N PHE A 350 -17.73 0.04 10.79
CA PHE A 350 -16.84 -1.08 10.50
C PHE A 350 -16.05 -0.81 9.23
N PHE A 351 -16.74 -0.36 8.18
CA PHE A 351 -16.09 -0.01 6.92
C PHE A 351 -15.10 1.14 7.12
N THR A 352 -15.54 2.27 7.69
CA THR A 352 -14.69 3.45 7.87
C THR A 352 -13.50 3.18 8.76
N LEU A 353 -13.70 2.52 9.91
CA LEU A 353 -12.61 2.23 10.82
C LEU A 353 -11.60 1.27 10.18
N SER A 354 -12.06 0.20 9.54
CA SER A 354 -11.16 -0.74 8.86
C SER A 354 -10.39 -0.07 7.72
N ALA A 355 -11.04 0.74 6.88
CA ALA A 355 -10.40 1.47 5.79
C ALA A 355 -9.37 2.49 6.28
N LEU A 356 -9.68 3.24 7.34
CA LEU A 356 -8.80 4.26 7.91
C LEU A 356 -7.55 3.63 8.56
N LEU A 357 -7.74 2.55 9.33
CA LEU A 357 -6.62 1.81 9.94
C LEU A 357 -5.75 1.15 8.87
N GLN A 358 -6.34 0.53 7.84
CA GLN A 358 -5.61 -0.02 6.70
C GLN A 358 -4.81 1.06 5.96
N ALA A 359 -5.42 2.23 5.73
CA ALA A 359 -4.78 3.36 5.08
C ALA A 359 -3.54 3.81 5.88
N LYS A 360 -3.63 3.86 7.21
CA LYS A 360 -2.49 4.21 8.08
C LYS A 360 -1.40 3.15 8.06
N LEU A 361 -1.75 1.87 8.04
CA LEU A 361 -0.76 0.78 7.90
C LEU A 361 -0.07 0.81 6.53
N TYR A 362 -0.83 1.08 5.47
CA TYR A 362 -0.30 1.28 4.13
C TYR A 362 0.66 2.48 4.08
N GLU A 363 0.33 3.61 4.72
CA GLU A 363 1.22 4.78 4.82
C GLU A 363 2.57 4.41 5.46
N GLY A 364 2.53 3.69 6.58
CA GLY A 364 3.75 3.21 7.24
C GLY A 364 4.57 2.28 6.35
N TRP A 365 3.91 1.35 5.64
CA TRP A 365 4.57 0.50 4.65
C TRP A 365 5.17 1.33 3.49
N HIS A 366 4.40 2.25 2.92
CA HIS A 366 4.80 3.11 1.82
C HIS A 366 6.05 3.91 2.18
N ARG A 367 6.08 4.55 3.37
CA ARG A 367 7.26 5.26 3.88
C ARG A 367 8.48 4.34 4.04
N ARG A 368 8.29 3.11 4.54
CA ARG A 368 9.38 2.12 4.67
C ARG A 368 9.97 1.71 3.32
N ILE A 369 9.13 1.51 2.30
CA ILE A 369 9.56 1.12 0.96
C ILE A 369 10.34 2.23 0.28
N ARG A 370 9.93 3.49 0.47
CA ARG A 370 10.61 4.65 -0.12
C ARG A 370 12.10 4.74 0.25
N ARG A 371 12.49 4.24 1.43
CA ARG A 371 13.90 4.09 1.81
C ARG A 371 14.73 3.25 0.83
N PHE A 372 14.11 2.37 0.05
CA PHE A 372 14.79 1.53 -0.93
C PHE A 372 14.55 1.97 -2.37
N THR A 373 13.37 2.53 -2.67
CA THR A 373 12.98 2.88 -4.04
C THR A 373 13.33 4.30 -4.46
N ASP A 374 13.43 5.24 -3.51
CA ASP A 374 13.61 6.67 -3.84
C ASP A 374 14.95 6.93 -4.53
N VAL A 375 15.94 6.06 -4.35
CA VAL A 375 17.24 6.13 -5.05
C VAL A 375 17.12 6.16 -6.57
N PHE A 376 16.06 5.57 -7.14
CA PHE A 376 15.82 5.54 -8.59
C PHE A 376 14.47 6.14 -8.99
N LEU A 377 13.53 6.32 -8.06
CA LEU A 377 12.29 7.05 -8.32
C LEU A 377 12.47 8.57 -8.20
N SER A 378 13.36 9.03 -7.33
CA SER A 378 13.64 10.45 -7.09
C SER A 378 15.15 10.71 -7.10
N PRO A 379 15.83 10.62 -8.26
CA PRO A 379 17.29 10.65 -8.39
C PRO A 379 17.96 12.01 -8.07
N GLY A 380 17.30 12.91 -7.35
CA GLY A 380 17.81 14.21 -6.91
C GLY A 380 17.39 14.60 -5.50
N GLY A 381 16.95 13.63 -4.69
CA GLY A 381 16.67 13.80 -3.26
C GLY A 381 17.90 13.61 -2.38
#